data_AF-A0A2N6E3D6-F1
#
_entry.id   AF-A0A2N6E3D6-F1
#
_cell.length_a   1.000
_cell.length_b   1.000
_cell.length_c   1.000
_cell.angle_alpha   90.00
_cell.angle_beta   90.00
_cell.angle_gamma   90.00
#
_symmetry.space_group_name_H-M   'P 1'
#
loop_
_entity.id
_entity.type
_entity.pdbx_description
1 polymer ?
#
loop_
_entity_poly.entity_id
_entity_poly.type
_entity_poly.pdbx_seq_one_letter_code
_entity_poly.pdbx_strand_id
1 'polypeptide(L)'
;MRYIPILLLIMLLFSACSLPPDKPVTRRELNLTGLYQRFEIKESPEMILNALNRNGEVILEGKRKIRGKDFPVYIKLLATSEGLEILDYDK
;
A
#
# COMPACT_ATOMS: atom_id res chain seq x y z
N MET A 1 -31.64 3.83 -30.33
CA MET A 1 -31.95 3.20 -29.01
C MET A 1 -31.22 1.88 -28.76
N ARG A 2 -30.77 1.11 -29.78
CA ARG A 2 -30.10 -0.20 -29.59
C ARG A 2 -28.77 -0.18 -28.80
N TYR A 3 -28.08 0.96 -28.74
CA TYR A 3 -26.77 1.09 -28.08
C TYR A 3 -26.83 1.54 -26.62
N ILE A 4 -27.99 1.97 -26.13
CA ILE A 4 -28.20 2.40 -24.75
C ILE A 4 -27.85 1.31 -23.71
N PRO A 5 -28.29 0.03 -23.86
CA PRO A 5 -27.93 -1.00 -22.89
C PRO A 5 -26.43 -1.35 -22.90
N ILE A 6 -25.77 -1.24 -24.06
CA ILE A 6 -24.33 -1.49 -24.20
C ILE A 6 -23.53 -0.40 -23.50
N LEU A 7 -23.93 0.87 -23.66
CA LEU A 7 -23.30 2.01 -23.00
C LEU A 7 -23.42 1.89 -21.46
N LEU A 8 -24.56 1.41 -20.97
CA LEU A 8 -24.83 1.25 -19.53
C LEU A 8 -23.99 0.10 -18.93
N LEU A 9 -23.83 -1.01 -19.67
CA LEU A 9 -22.95 -2.10 -19.29
C LEU A 9 -21.47 -1.67 -19.21
N ILE A 10 -21.01 -0.85 -20.16
CA ILE A 10 -19.64 -0.33 -20.18
C ILE A 10 -19.40 0.58 -18.97
N MET A 11 -20.33 1.47 -18.62
CA MET A 11 -20.20 2.33 -17.43
C MET A 11 -20.09 1.54 -16.12
N LEU A 12 -20.84 0.46 -15.96
CA LEU A 12 -20.80 -0.38 -14.76
C LEU A 12 -19.42 -1.06 -14.58
N LEU A 13 -18.77 -1.46 -15.68
CA LEU A 13 -17.48 -2.14 -15.64
C LEU A 13 -16.31 -1.25 -15.20
N PHE A 14 -16.41 0.07 -15.33
CA PHE A 14 -15.34 1.00 -14.93
C PHE A 14 -15.39 1.45 -13.46
N SER A 15 -16.39 1.01 -12.69
CA SER A 15 -16.54 1.41 -11.27
C SER A 15 -15.60 0.66 -10.30
N ALA A 16 -14.89 -0.37 -10.76
CA ALA A 16 -14.06 -1.24 -9.91
C ALA A 16 -12.59 -0.82 -9.76
N CYS A 17 -12.19 0.34 -10.29
CA CYS A 17 -10.78 0.76 -10.28
C CYS A 17 -10.39 1.49 -8.99
N SER A 18 -9.52 0.85 -8.21
CA SER A 18 -8.69 1.48 -7.15
C SER A 18 -9.48 2.14 -6.03
N LEU A 19 -10.41 1.39 -5.41
CA LEU A 19 -11.03 1.86 -4.17
C LEU A 19 -9.96 1.96 -3.07
N PRO A 20 -9.91 3.08 -2.32
CA PRO A 20 -9.16 3.14 -1.07
C PRO A 20 -9.68 2.07 -0.10
N PRO A 21 -8.91 1.72 0.94
CA PRO A 21 -9.33 0.70 1.88
C PRO A 21 -10.66 1.06 2.54
N ASP A 22 -11.49 0.04 2.81
CA ASP A 22 -12.82 0.20 3.43
C ASP A 22 -12.78 0.97 4.75
N LYS A 23 -11.65 0.87 5.47
CA LYS A 23 -11.35 1.65 6.67
C LYS A 23 -9.99 2.32 6.49
N PRO A 24 -9.86 3.58 6.92
CA PRO A 24 -8.57 4.26 6.88
C PRO A 24 -7.58 3.58 7.82
N VAL A 25 -6.41 3.27 7.29
CA VAL A 25 -5.24 2.84 8.03
C VAL A 25 -4.84 3.91 9.04
N THR A 26 -4.64 3.46 10.27
CA THR A 26 -4.27 4.30 11.40
C THR A 26 -2.76 4.21 11.70
N ARG A 27 -2.23 5.25 12.36
CA ARG A 27 -0.85 5.25 12.86
C ARG A 27 -0.57 4.08 13.80
N ARG A 28 -1.57 3.64 14.57
CA ARG A 28 -1.46 2.50 15.47
C ARG A 28 -1.21 1.22 14.68
N GLU A 29 -1.99 0.96 13.63
CA GLU A 29 -1.82 -0.22 12.77
C GLU A 29 -0.47 -0.20 12.08
N LEU A 30 -0.05 0.94 11.53
CA LEU A 30 1.27 1.08 10.92
C LEU A 30 2.39 0.78 11.91
N ASN A 31 2.30 1.24 13.15
CA ASN A 31 3.29 0.96 14.19
C ASN A 31 3.33 -0.52 14.58
N LEU A 32 2.17 -1.19 14.64
CA LEU A 32 2.09 -2.62 14.96
C LEU A 32 2.80 -3.50 13.93
N THR A 33 2.97 -3.02 12.70
CA THR A 33 3.73 -3.74 11.67
C THR A 33 5.24 -3.81 11.97
N GLY A 34 5.78 -2.96 12.84
CA GLY A 34 7.22 -2.87 13.07
C GLY A 34 8.03 -2.45 11.84
N LEU A 35 7.42 -1.80 10.84
CA LEU A 35 8.06 -1.38 9.59
C LEU A 35 9.41 -0.66 9.85
N TYR A 36 9.39 0.39 10.69
CA TYR A 36 10.57 1.18 11.04
C TYR A 36 11.57 0.47 11.95
N GLN A 37 11.20 -0.67 12.53
CA GLN A 37 12.11 -1.50 13.33
C GLN A 37 12.86 -2.49 12.43
N ARG A 38 12.19 -2.98 11.38
CA ARG A 38 12.73 -3.97 10.43
C ARG A 38 13.55 -3.33 9.31
N PHE A 39 13.20 -2.11 8.93
CA PHE A 39 13.78 -1.43 7.77
C PHE A 39 14.21 0.00 8.10
N GLU A 40 15.32 0.42 7.50
CA GLU A 40 15.73 1.81 7.43
C GLU A 40 15.07 2.45 6.20
N ILE A 41 14.09 3.32 6.45
CA ILE A 41 13.24 3.96 5.44
C ILE A 41 13.30 5.49 5.64
N LYS A 42 13.26 6.27 4.56
CA LYS A 42 13.39 7.74 4.62
C LYS A 42 12.05 8.45 4.81
N GLU A 43 10.98 7.85 4.32
CA GLU A 43 9.63 8.40 4.32
C GLU A 43 9.06 8.47 5.74
N SER A 44 8.33 9.56 6.03
CA SER A 44 7.68 9.73 7.34
C SER A 44 6.43 8.84 7.47
N PRO A 45 6.02 8.48 8.70
CA PRO A 45 4.81 7.70 8.92
C PRO A 45 3.57 8.38 8.31
N GLU A 46 3.52 9.70 8.37
CA GLU A 46 2.41 10.50 7.83
C GLU A 46 2.33 10.41 6.31
N MET A 47 3.47 10.41 5.60
CA MET A 47 3.50 10.21 4.16
C MET A 47 3.00 8.82 3.77
N ILE A 48 3.46 7.78 4.49
CA ILE A 48 3.05 6.40 4.25
C ILE A 48 1.54 6.23 4.49
N LEU A 49 1.02 6.76 5.61
CA LEU A 49 -0.40 6.72 5.93
C LEU A 49 -1.26 7.43 4.88
N ASN A 50 -0.82 8.60 4.42
CA ASN A 50 -1.53 9.34 3.38
C ASN A 50 -1.56 8.54 2.06
N ALA A 51 -0.45 7.93 1.66
CA ALA A 51 -0.38 7.09 0.47
C ALA A 51 -1.29 5.85 0.59
N LEU A 52 -1.25 5.14 1.72
CA LEU A 52 -2.08 3.96 1.97
C LEU A 52 -3.57 4.30 1.97
N ASN A 53 -3.97 5.40 2.61
CA ASN A 53 -5.38 5.79 2.69
C ASN A 53 -5.93 6.36 1.39
N ARG A 54 -5.06 6.86 0.50
CA ARG A 54 -5.47 7.39 -0.81
C ARG A 54 -5.45 6.33 -1.90
N ASN A 55 -4.44 5.47 -1.89
CA ASN A 55 -4.13 4.58 -3.01
C ASN A 55 -4.28 3.09 -2.66
N GLY A 56 -4.47 2.74 -1.38
CA GLY A 56 -4.48 1.35 -0.92
C GLY A 56 -3.10 0.68 -0.85
N GLU A 57 -2.08 1.26 -1.48
CA GLU A 57 -0.73 0.71 -1.49
C GLU A 57 0.37 1.78 -1.58
N VAL A 58 1.58 1.41 -1.17
CA VAL A 58 2.79 2.22 -1.38
C VAL A 58 4.03 1.33 -1.52
N ILE A 59 4.93 1.71 -2.42
CA ILE A 59 6.25 1.09 -2.57
C ILE A 59 7.30 2.07 -2.05
N LEU A 60 8.18 1.58 -1.18
CA LEU A 60 9.21 2.36 -0.52
C LEU A 60 10.58 1.80 -0.86
N GLU A 61 11.57 2.67 -0.94
CA GLU A 61 12.97 2.25 -0.96
C GLU A 61 13.51 2.23 0.47
N GLY A 62 14.16 1.14 0.85
CA GLY A 62 14.73 1.02 2.19
C GLY A 62 15.95 0.12 2.23
N LYS A 63 16.42 -0.12 3.45
CA LYS A 63 17.48 -1.09 3.74
C LYS A 63 17.04 -2.05 4.82
N ARG A 64 17.32 -3.33 4.65
CA ARG A 64 17.25 -4.33 5.73
C ARG A 64 18.63 -4.56 6.32
N LYS A 65 18.72 -4.66 7.65
CA LYS A 65 19.97 -5.01 8.33
C LYS A 65 20.03 -6.50 8.61
N ILE A 66 20.93 -7.20 7.92
CA ILE A 66 21.20 -8.63 8.15
C ILE A 66 22.65 -8.79 8.56
N ARG A 67 22.89 -9.32 9.77
CA ARG A 67 24.24 -9.56 10.32
C ARG A 67 25.15 -8.33 10.27
N GLY A 68 24.60 -7.14 10.53
CA GLY A 68 25.34 -5.87 10.52
C GLY A 68 25.65 -5.30 9.13
N LYS A 69 25.14 -5.90 8.05
CA LYS A 69 25.24 -5.36 6.69
C LYS A 69 23.90 -4.80 6.24
N ASP A 70 23.96 -3.69 5.51
CA ASP A 70 22.80 -3.06 4.87
C ASP A 70 22.56 -3.71 3.50
N PHE A 71 21.33 -4.17 3.26
CA PHE A 71 20.89 -4.66 1.96
C PHE A 71 19.77 -3.76 1.43
N PRO A 72 19.93 -3.17 0.23
CA PRO A 72 18.89 -2.35 -0.37
C PRO A 72 17.70 -3.22 -0.75
N VAL A 73 16.50 -2.76 -0.41
CA VAL A 73 15.25 -3.48 -0.69
C VAL A 73 14.16 -2.52 -1.14
N TYR A 74 13.25 -3.05 -1.94
CA TYR A 74 11.94 -2.46 -2.18
C TYR A 74 10.94 -3.04 -1.21
N ILE A 75 10.16 -2.18 -0.55
CA ILE A 75 9.18 -2.59 0.45
C ILE A 75 7.80 -2.17 -0.05
N LYS A 76 6.93 -3.13 -0.33
CA LYS A 76 5.55 -2.90 -0.70
C LYS A 76 4.67 -3.03 0.53
N LEU A 77 3.90 -1.98 0.83
CA LEU A 77 2.84 -2.00 1.82
C LEU A 77 1.49 -2.01 1.13
N LEU A 78 0.59 -2.86 1.63
CA LEU A 78 -0.78 -3.02 1.15
C LEU A 78 -1.75 -2.81 2.31
N ALA A 79 -2.75 -1.96 2.11
CA ALA A 79 -3.91 -1.85 2.99
C ALA A 79 -4.98 -2.82 2.53
N THR A 80 -5.10 -3.94 3.23
CA THR A 80 -6.09 -4.99 2.95
C THR A 80 -7.27 -4.87 3.92
N SER A 81 -8.34 -5.62 3.66
CA SER A 81 -9.48 -5.74 4.58
C SER A 81 -9.10 -6.38 5.93
N GLU A 82 -8.00 -7.13 5.98
CA GLU A 82 -7.49 -7.83 7.16
C GLU A 82 -6.44 -7.00 7.93
N GLY A 83 -5.91 -5.93 7.34
CA GLY A 83 -4.93 -5.05 7.96
C GLY A 83 -3.84 -4.61 6.99
N LEU A 84 -2.61 -4.48 7.50
CA LEU A 84 -1.46 -4.10 6.69
C LEU A 84 -0.59 -5.32 6.37
N GLU A 85 -0.36 -5.54 5.08
CA GLU A 85 0.57 -6.53 4.58
C GLU A 85 1.86 -5.85 4.11
N ILE A 86 3.01 -6.49 4.37
CA ILE A 86 4.34 -5.98 4.02
C ILE A 86 5.08 -7.07 3.26
N LEU A 87 5.53 -6.71 2.05
CA LEU A 87 6.33 -7.55 1.18
C LEU A 87 7.66 -6.83 0.91
N ASP A 88 8.79 -7.52 1.04
CA ASP A 88 10.10 -6.98 0.68
C ASP A 88 10.75 -7.76 -0.47
N TYR A 89 11.41 -7.03 -1.37
CA TYR A 89 12.10 -7.56 -2.53
C TYR A 89 13.53 -7.02 -2.56
N ASP A 90 14.48 -7.88 -2.89
CA ASP A 90 15.86 -7.46 -3.15
C ASP A 90 15.91 -6.56 -4.39
N LYS A 91 16.71 -5.50 -4.32
CA LYS A 91 16.92 -4.53 -5.40
C LYS A 91 18.02 -4.96 -6.36
#